data_AF-A0A2M9R6F0-F1
#
_entry.id   AF-A0A2M9R6F0-F1
#
_cell.length_a   1.000
_cell.length_b   1.000
_cell.length_c   1.000
_cell.angle_alpha   90.00
_cell.angle_beta   90.00
_cell.angle_gamma   90.00
#
_symmetry.space_group_name_H-M   'P 1'
#
loop_
_entity.id
_entity.type
_entity.pdbx_description
1 polymer ?
#
loop_
_entity_poly.entity_id
_entity_poly.type
_entity_poly.pdbx_seq_one_letter_code
_entity_poly.pdbx_strand_id
1 'polypeptide(L)'
;MNYKIVKNIIICTAIGIIILIIVFVCDVINEVPDWKWFNIDFNSSRVSNFGTLISGLLSFLAILFVIYNIIEQREIINRNEIKLQEDEENDHKSRILIMNNLLNILLREIKQIGSDMDGFYKKEVEKPTITNLMNFSPNNSFKRLSNIDYHKNYDTFKYHFQTKEDWEKNFSNLYSYIDFYTASIQEIQSKNIYHIKDKYKRQQEINDLCQKLTKLCSKQINIYLKIDGRENYLSNKWAQLCNNFIPVYYDYLQECQNNKELTDFRIISDEIILPFLKEGDEIRKQYGFDEYFSEKLINLGAEIRKKIFNLEYFSLQYAENIKTYYDKYYDNKSDSYINFQKLIDNLSPN
;
A
#
# COMPACT_ATOMS: atom_id res chain seq x y z
N MET A 1 28.23 -16.29 -39.56
CA MET A 1 29.29 -15.83 -40.49
C MET A 1 30.20 -14.88 -39.72
N ASN A 2 31.51 -15.12 -39.68
CA ASN A 2 32.42 -14.26 -38.91
C ASN A 2 32.71 -13.00 -39.73
N TYR A 3 31.95 -11.92 -39.50
CA TYR A 3 32.04 -10.66 -40.23
C TYR A 3 33.46 -10.09 -40.27
N LYS A 4 34.26 -10.33 -39.21
CA LYS A 4 35.68 -9.94 -39.15
C LYS A 4 36.54 -10.65 -40.20
N ILE A 5 36.33 -11.94 -40.40
CA ILE A 5 37.11 -12.74 -41.38
C ILE A 5 36.82 -12.25 -42.80
N VAL A 6 35.54 -11.99 -43.11
CA VAL A 6 35.11 -11.57 -44.44
C VAL A 6 35.56 -10.14 -44.75
N LYS A 7 35.49 -9.22 -43.78
CA LYS A 7 36.07 -7.87 -43.90
C LYS A 7 37.57 -7.92 -44.19
N ASN A 8 38.31 -8.77 -43.48
CA ASN A 8 39.75 -8.92 -43.69
C ASN A 8 40.07 -9.45 -45.10
N ILE A 9 39.30 -10.41 -45.62
CA ILE A 9 39.46 -10.93 -46.98
C ILE A 9 39.23 -9.81 -48.02
N ILE A 10 38.19 -8.99 -47.85
CA ILE A 10 37.89 -7.88 -48.77
C ILE A 10 39.00 -6.84 -48.75
N ILE A 11 39.50 -6.47 -47.56
CA ILE A 11 40.61 -5.52 -47.39
C ILE A 11 41.88 -6.06 -48.07
N CYS A 12 42.25 -7.32 -47.84
CA CYS A 12 43.41 -7.94 -48.48
C CYS A 12 43.27 -7.97 -50.02
N THR A 13 42.06 -8.26 -50.52
CA THR A 13 41.79 -8.28 -51.97
C THR A 13 41.89 -6.89 -52.58
N ALA A 14 41.34 -5.87 -51.91
CA ALA A 14 41.43 -4.48 -52.34
C ALA A 14 42.88 -3.97 -52.38
N ILE A 15 43.68 -4.29 -51.35
CA ILE A 15 45.12 -3.98 -51.32
C ILE A 15 45.84 -4.64 -52.50
N GLY A 16 45.55 -5.92 -52.78
CA GLY A 16 46.12 -6.63 -53.92
C GLY A 16 45.80 -5.96 -55.26
N ILE A 17 44.56 -5.50 -55.46
CA ILE A 17 44.15 -4.79 -56.68
C ILE A 17 44.85 -3.44 -56.80
N ILE A 18 44.98 -2.68 -55.71
CA ILE A 18 45.68 -1.39 -55.71
C ILE A 18 47.15 -1.58 -56.11
N ILE A 19 47.82 -2.60 -55.56
CA ILE A 19 49.20 -2.94 -55.93
C ILE A 19 49.28 -3.29 -57.42
N LEU A 20 48.34 -4.07 -57.93
CA LEU A 20 48.28 -4.48 -59.32
C LEU A 20 48.04 -3.29 -60.27
N ILE A 21 47.20 -2.32 -59.87
CA ILE A 21 47.04 -1.05 -60.60
C ILE A 21 48.36 -0.28 -60.65
N ILE A 22 49.08 -0.16 -59.52
CA ILE A 22 50.38 0.53 -59.46
C ILE A 22 51.39 -0.13 -60.41
N VAL A 23 51.48 -1.46 -60.41
CA VAL A 23 52.39 -2.21 -61.30
C VAL A 23 52.09 -1.92 -62.76
N PHE A 24 50.83 -1.99 -63.18
CA PHE A 24 50.46 -1.72 -64.57
C PHE A 24 50.66 -0.24 -64.95
N VAL A 25 50.44 0.70 -64.03
CA VAL A 25 50.73 2.12 -64.26
C VAL A 25 52.24 2.35 -64.47
N CYS A 26 53.09 1.73 -63.67
CA CYS A 26 54.54 1.80 -63.85
C CYS A 26 55.00 1.19 -65.18
N ASP A 27 54.42 0.07 -65.59
CA ASP A 27 54.72 -0.60 -66.87
C ASP A 27 54.43 0.32 -68.06
N VAL A 28 53.25 0.94 -68.09
CA VAL A 28 52.87 1.89 -69.15
C VAL A 28 53.71 3.16 -69.15
N ILE A 29 54.11 3.68 -67.98
CA ILE A 29 54.98 4.87 -67.89
C ILE A 29 56.38 4.58 -68.48
N ASN A 30 56.93 3.39 -68.24
CA ASN A 30 58.27 3.03 -68.72
C ASN A 30 58.34 2.84 -70.24
N GLU A 31 57.21 2.53 -70.89
CA GLU A 31 57.16 2.29 -72.34
C GLU A 31 56.84 3.56 -73.17
N VAL A 32 56.43 4.67 -72.55
CA VAL A 32 56.13 5.94 -73.26
C VAL A 32 57.33 6.90 -73.16
N PRO A 33 58.09 7.15 -74.25
CA PRO A 33 59.37 7.87 -74.19
C PRO A 33 59.25 9.36 -73.79
N ASP A 34 58.08 9.97 -74.01
CA ASP A 34 57.79 11.38 -73.72
C ASP A 34 56.56 11.51 -72.79
N TRP A 35 56.60 10.85 -71.62
CA TRP A 35 55.52 10.98 -70.65
C TRP A 35 55.40 12.45 -70.17
N LYS A 36 54.34 13.12 -70.59
CA LYS A 36 53.92 14.42 -70.06
C LYS A 36 52.60 14.21 -69.33
N TRP A 37 52.54 14.62 -68.06
CA TRP A 37 51.28 14.66 -67.31
C TRP A 37 50.24 15.39 -68.17
N PHE A 38 49.16 14.69 -68.55
CA PHE A 38 48.04 15.14 -69.41
C PHE A 38 48.17 15.06 -70.94
N ASN A 39 49.21 14.45 -71.53
CA ASN A 39 49.27 14.24 -73.00
C ASN A 39 49.47 12.76 -73.37
N ILE A 40 48.51 11.93 -72.96
CA ILE A 40 48.49 10.49 -73.25
C ILE A 40 47.76 10.26 -74.58
N ASP A 41 48.43 9.67 -75.58
CA ASP A 41 47.84 9.36 -76.88
C ASP A 41 47.04 8.05 -76.83
N PHE A 42 45.72 8.18 -76.70
CA PHE A 42 44.77 7.06 -76.65
C PHE A 42 44.56 6.35 -78.00
N ASN A 43 45.20 6.80 -79.09
CA ASN A 43 45.10 6.13 -80.39
C ASN A 43 45.91 4.82 -80.46
N SER A 44 46.82 4.59 -79.50
CA SER A 44 47.49 3.30 -79.40
C SER A 44 46.56 2.26 -78.76
N SER A 45 46.37 1.12 -79.44
CA SER A 45 45.51 0.03 -78.96
C SER A 45 45.88 -0.46 -77.56
N ARG A 46 47.17 -0.35 -77.16
CA ARG A 46 47.67 -0.74 -75.84
C ARG A 46 47.26 0.22 -74.72
N VAL A 47 47.34 1.54 -74.93
CA VAL A 47 46.90 2.53 -73.94
C VAL A 47 45.38 2.48 -73.77
N SER A 48 44.63 2.25 -74.85
CA SER A 48 43.18 2.04 -74.79
C SER A 48 42.81 0.75 -74.01
N ASN A 49 43.50 -0.36 -74.25
CA ASN A 49 43.32 -1.61 -73.50
C ASN A 49 43.67 -1.44 -72.00
N PHE A 50 44.72 -0.69 -71.69
CA PHE A 50 45.11 -0.36 -70.32
C PHE A 50 44.07 0.52 -69.61
N GLY A 51 43.55 1.55 -70.28
CA GLY A 51 42.46 2.38 -69.74
C GLY A 51 41.21 1.56 -69.45
N THR A 52 40.89 0.60 -70.31
CA THR A 52 39.78 -0.36 -70.11
C THR A 52 40.03 -1.28 -68.91
N LEU A 53 41.27 -1.80 -68.75
CA LEU A 53 41.65 -2.64 -67.61
C LEU A 53 41.58 -1.88 -66.29
N ILE A 54 42.12 -0.66 -66.22
CA ILE A 54 42.03 0.21 -65.03
C ILE A 54 40.58 0.53 -64.71
N SER A 55 39.77 0.86 -65.72
CA SER A 55 38.34 1.12 -65.53
C SER A 55 37.64 -0.10 -64.93
N GLY A 56 37.90 -1.31 -65.45
CA GLY A 56 37.36 -2.56 -64.91
C GLY A 56 37.82 -2.85 -63.48
N LEU A 57 39.09 -2.64 -63.16
CA LEU A 57 39.65 -2.84 -61.82
C LEU A 57 39.10 -1.83 -60.81
N LEU A 58 38.96 -0.55 -61.21
CA LEU A 58 38.35 0.49 -60.37
C LEU A 58 36.86 0.22 -60.14
N SER A 59 36.12 -0.21 -61.16
CA SER A 59 34.72 -0.64 -60.99
C SER A 59 34.61 -1.85 -60.05
N PHE A 60 35.52 -2.82 -60.15
CA PHE A 60 35.57 -3.95 -59.23
C PHE A 60 35.90 -3.52 -57.79
N LEU A 61 36.84 -2.58 -57.62
CA LEU A 61 37.17 -1.99 -56.32
C LEU A 61 35.97 -1.25 -55.71
N ALA A 62 35.22 -0.51 -56.53
CA ALA A 62 33.99 0.15 -56.11
C ALA A 62 32.93 -0.86 -55.64
N ILE A 63 32.75 -1.98 -56.37
CA ILE A 63 31.86 -3.08 -55.96
C ILE A 63 32.33 -3.69 -54.63
N LEU A 64 33.64 -3.93 -54.45
CA LEU A 64 34.20 -4.44 -53.20
C LEU A 64 33.91 -3.51 -52.01
N PHE A 65 34.05 -2.19 -52.18
CA PHE A 65 33.71 -1.23 -51.13
C PHE A 65 32.21 -1.21 -50.81
N VAL A 66 31.34 -1.35 -51.81
CA VAL A 66 29.89 -1.48 -51.58
C VAL A 66 29.60 -2.75 -50.78
N ILE A 67 30.21 -3.88 -51.13
CA ILE A 67 30.07 -5.15 -50.39
C ILE A 67 30.58 -4.99 -48.94
N TYR A 68 31.72 -4.33 -48.74
CA TYR A 68 32.27 -4.03 -47.42
C TYR A 68 31.27 -3.23 -46.56
N ASN A 69 30.69 -2.16 -47.12
CA ASN A 69 29.69 -1.34 -46.43
C ASN A 69 28.44 -2.14 -46.06
N ILE A 70 27.95 -3.01 -46.95
CA ILE A 70 26.79 -3.89 -46.65
C ILE A 70 27.11 -4.83 -45.48
N ILE A 71 28.31 -5.41 -45.46
CA ILE A 71 28.75 -6.32 -44.37
C ILE A 71 28.87 -5.55 -43.05
N GLU A 72 29.37 -4.33 -43.08
CA GLU A 72 29.45 -3.46 -41.90
C GLU A 72 28.08 -3.06 -41.37
N GLN A 73 27.16 -2.65 -42.24
CA GLN A 73 25.78 -2.35 -41.87
C GLN A 73 25.09 -3.55 -41.22
N ARG A 74 25.25 -4.75 -41.77
CA ARG A 74 24.73 -6.00 -41.17
C ARG A 74 25.33 -6.29 -39.79
N GLU A 75 26.63 -6.02 -39.61
CA GLU A 75 27.27 -6.19 -38.30
C GLU A 75 26.71 -5.21 -37.26
N ILE A 76 26.49 -3.95 -37.64
CA ILE A 76 25.89 -2.93 -36.76
C ILE A 76 24.45 -3.31 -36.40
N ILE A 77 23.64 -3.72 -37.38
CA ILE A 77 22.26 -4.18 -37.15
C ILE A 77 22.24 -5.34 -36.16
N ASN A 78 23.04 -6.40 -36.40
CA ASN A 78 23.10 -7.54 -35.50
C ASN A 78 23.56 -7.13 -34.08
N ARG A 79 24.54 -6.23 -33.94
CA ARG A 79 24.98 -5.75 -32.62
C ARG A 79 23.88 -4.96 -31.91
N ASN A 80 23.14 -4.14 -32.64
CA ASN A 80 22.02 -3.38 -32.08
C ASN A 80 20.88 -4.32 -31.68
N GLU A 81 20.57 -5.34 -32.47
CA GLU A 81 19.58 -6.36 -32.13
C GLU A 81 19.97 -7.12 -30.85
N ILE A 82 21.23 -7.53 -30.71
CA ILE A 82 21.73 -8.18 -29.49
C ILE A 82 21.61 -7.24 -28.28
N LYS A 83 22.04 -5.98 -28.42
CA LYS A 83 21.92 -5.00 -27.32
C LYS A 83 20.48 -4.74 -26.93
N LEU A 84 19.57 -4.62 -27.90
CA LEU A 84 18.14 -4.45 -27.64
C LEU A 84 17.58 -5.65 -26.87
N GLN A 85 17.96 -6.87 -27.24
CA GLN A 85 17.57 -8.08 -26.51
C GLN A 85 18.13 -8.09 -25.08
N GLU A 86 19.40 -7.73 -24.89
CA GLU A 86 20.03 -7.62 -23.56
C GLU A 86 19.35 -6.54 -22.70
N ASP A 87 19.00 -5.39 -23.28
CA ASP A 87 18.31 -4.30 -22.60
C ASP A 87 16.87 -4.70 -22.20
N GLU A 88 16.14 -5.39 -23.09
CA GLU A 88 14.80 -5.93 -22.82
C GLU A 88 14.83 -6.98 -21.69
N GLU A 89 15.79 -7.91 -21.73
CA GLU A 89 15.98 -8.91 -20.68
C GLU A 89 16.26 -8.26 -19.32
N ASN A 90 17.14 -7.24 -19.30
CA ASN A 90 17.45 -6.49 -18.09
C ASN A 90 16.26 -5.68 -17.56
N ASP A 91 15.41 -5.10 -18.42
CA ASP A 91 14.18 -4.41 -18.01
C ASP A 91 13.20 -5.39 -17.36
N HIS A 92 12.95 -6.54 -17.99
CA HIS A 92 12.08 -7.59 -17.43
C HIS A 92 12.61 -8.10 -16.08
N LYS A 93 13.92 -8.32 -15.95
CA LYS A 93 14.54 -8.75 -14.69
C LYS A 93 14.42 -7.70 -13.59
N SER A 94 14.63 -6.43 -13.92
CA SER A 94 14.51 -5.33 -12.95
C SER A 94 13.07 -5.15 -12.49
N ARG A 95 12.10 -5.24 -13.41
CA ARG A 95 10.67 -5.15 -13.10
C ARG A 95 10.21 -6.25 -12.17
N ILE A 96 10.56 -7.51 -12.44
CA ILE A 96 10.11 -8.62 -11.59
C ILE A 96 10.70 -8.52 -10.18
N LEU A 97 11.95 -8.05 -10.05
CA LEU A 97 12.57 -7.79 -8.76
C LEU A 97 11.84 -6.68 -7.99
N ILE A 98 11.50 -5.58 -8.66
CA ILE A 98 10.73 -4.47 -8.06
C ILE A 98 9.35 -4.99 -7.62
N MET A 99 8.65 -5.74 -8.46
CA MET A 99 7.35 -6.33 -8.13
C MET A 99 7.47 -7.22 -6.90
N ASN A 100 8.44 -8.15 -6.86
CA ASN A 100 8.64 -9.06 -5.74
C ASN A 100 8.94 -8.28 -4.43
N ASN A 101 9.80 -7.27 -4.49
CA ASN A 101 10.08 -6.42 -3.32
C ASN A 101 8.83 -5.68 -2.82
N LEU A 102 8.03 -5.11 -3.72
CA LEU A 102 6.79 -4.43 -3.36
C LEU A 102 5.77 -5.41 -2.76
N LEU A 103 5.60 -6.59 -3.36
CA LEU A 103 4.71 -7.64 -2.87
C LEU A 103 5.10 -8.14 -1.47
N ASN A 104 6.40 -8.32 -1.21
CA ASN A 104 6.89 -8.67 0.13
C ASN A 104 6.63 -7.57 1.16
N ILE A 105 6.75 -6.29 0.77
CA ILE A 105 6.35 -5.17 1.63
C ILE A 105 4.86 -5.25 1.94
N LEU A 106 4.01 -5.49 0.93
CA LEU A 106 2.56 -5.65 1.11
C LEU A 106 2.23 -6.79 2.08
N LEU A 107 2.87 -7.96 1.91
CA LEU A 107 2.63 -9.13 2.76
C LEU A 107 2.94 -8.85 4.23
N ARG A 108 4.05 -8.16 4.50
CA ARG A 108 4.44 -7.75 5.86
C ARG A 108 3.43 -6.78 6.47
N GLU A 109 2.88 -5.88 5.67
CA GLU A 109 1.90 -4.92 6.15
C GLU A 109 0.53 -5.53 6.40
N ILE A 110 0.06 -6.43 5.54
CA ILE A 110 -1.17 -7.20 5.77
C ILE A 110 -1.05 -7.91 7.13
N LYS A 111 0.11 -8.50 7.42
CA LYS A 111 0.39 -9.14 8.70
C LYS A 111 0.37 -8.15 9.87
N GLN A 112 0.96 -6.96 9.71
CA GLN A 112 0.95 -5.92 10.73
C GLN A 112 -0.47 -5.44 11.02
N ILE A 113 -1.25 -5.15 9.98
CA ILE A 113 -2.65 -4.76 10.08
C ILE A 113 -3.47 -5.86 10.76
N GLY A 114 -3.23 -7.14 10.43
CA GLY A 114 -3.85 -8.27 11.10
C GLY A 114 -3.55 -8.29 12.61
N SER A 115 -2.30 -8.03 13.00
CA SER A 115 -1.93 -7.89 14.42
C SER A 115 -2.63 -6.71 15.10
N ASP A 116 -2.78 -5.58 14.41
CA ASP A 116 -3.46 -4.40 14.93
C ASP A 116 -4.97 -4.66 15.09
N MET A 117 -5.58 -5.42 14.17
CA MET A 117 -6.99 -5.85 14.25
C MET A 117 -7.26 -6.77 15.45
N ASP A 118 -6.44 -7.81 15.64
CA ASP A 118 -6.56 -8.71 16.79
C ASP A 118 -6.34 -7.97 18.13
N GLY A 119 -5.34 -7.08 18.16
CA GLY A 119 -5.09 -6.22 19.32
C GLY A 119 -6.25 -5.27 19.63
N PHE A 120 -6.85 -4.67 18.59
CA PHE A 120 -8.03 -3.82 18.73
C PHE A 120 -9.23 -4.63 19.25
N TYR A 121 -9.51 -5.80 18.64
CA TYR A 121 -10.62 -6.68 19.05
C TYR A 121 -10.54 -7.00 20.55
N LYS A 122 -9.38 -7.47 21.02
CA LYS A 122 -9.18 -7.85 22.42
C LYS A 122 -9.45 -6.69 23.37
N LYS A 123 -8.92 -5.49 23.06
CA LYS A 123 -9.14 -4.28 23.87
C LYS A 123 -10.59 -3.82 23.86
N GLU A 124 -11.25 -3.88 22.71
CA GLU A 124 -12.64 -3.46 22.55
C GLU A 124 -13.60 -4.43 23.28
N VAL A 125 -13.29 -5.73 23.34
CA VAL A 125 -14.05 -6.70 24.14
C VAL A 125 -13.82 -6.50 25.65
N GLU A 126 -12.58 -6.26 26.06
CA GLU A 126 -12.24 -6.07 27.48
C GLU A 126 -12.87 -4.77 28.03
N LYS A 127 -12.67 -3.65 27.33
CA LYS A 127 -13.10 -2.31 27.74
C LYS A 127 -13.86 -1.60 26.60
N PRO A 128 -15.12 -2.00 26.32
CA PRO A 128 -15.89 -1.50 25.18
C PRO A 128 -16.34 -0.04 25.33
N THR A 129 -16.36 0.49 26.55
CA THR A 129 -16.77 1.85 26.89
C THR A 129 -15.65 2.88 26.72
N ILE A 130 -14.38 2.43 26.64
CA ILE A 130 -13.19 3.26 26.45
C ILE A 130 -12.87 3.40 24.96
N THR A 131 -12.38 4.56 24.52
CA THR A 131 -11.99 4.75 23.11
C THR A 131 -10.69 4.02 22.78
N ASN A 132 -10.80 2.80 22.27
CA ASN A 132 -9.67 2.05 21.72
C ASN A 132 -9.37 2.50 20.28
N LEU A 133 -8.09 2.54 19.93
CA LEU A 133 -7.64 2.98 18.61
C LEU A 133 -6.97 1.82 17.88
N MET A 134 -7.33 1.65 16.62
CA MET A 134 -6.61 0.82 15.67
C MET A 134 -5.67 1.70 14.83
N ASN A 135 -4.41 1.32 14.77
CA ASN A 135 -3.41 2.05 13.99
C ASN A 135 -3.45 1.60 12.54
N PHE A 136 -3.33 2.55 11.62
CA PHE A 136 -3.16 2.29 10.19
C PHE A 136 -1.92 3.01 9.71
N SER A 137 -0.96 2.25 9.18
CA SER A 137 0.21 2.83 8.52
C SER A 137 -0.17 3.32 7.12
N PRO A 138 0.10 4.59 6.77
CA PRO A 138 -0.15 5.09 5.43
C PRO A 138 0.86 4.46 4.46
N ASN A 139 0.48 3.39 3.78
CA ASN A 139 1.35 2.78 2.77
C ASN A 139 0.93 3.13 1.35
N ASN A 140 1.89 3.65 0.59
CA ASN A 140 1.75 3.91 -0.83
C ASN A 140 2.23 2.74 -1.70
N SER A 141 2.75 1.62 -1.16
CA SER A 141 3.24 0.50 -1.97
C SER A 141 2.11 -0.16 -2.77
N PHE A 142 0.89 -0.22 -2.24
CA PHE A 142 -0.30 -0.62 -2.99
C PHE A 142 -0.56 0.31 -4.19
N LYS A 143 -0.54 1.64 -3.96
CA LYS A 143 -0.63 2.63 -5.05
C LYS A 143 0.53 2.51 -6.04
N ARG A 144 1.75 2.23 -5.58
CA ARG A 144 2.92 2.06 -6.43
C ARG A 144 2.78 0.82 -7.31
N LEU A 145 2.34 -0.32 -6.78
CA LEU A 145 2.07 -1.54 -7.55
C LEU A 145 0.95 -1.34 -8.58
N SER A 146 -0.14 -0.67 -8.18
CA SER A 146 -1.25 -0.32 -9.07
C SER A 146 -0.85 0.70 -10.16
N ASN A 147 0.11 1.59 -9.88
CA ASN A 147 0.63 2.57 -10.83
C ASN A 147 1.68 2.01 -11.79
N ILE A 148 2.17 0.79 -11.60
CA ILE A 148 3.02 0.14 -12.60
C ILE A 148 2.12 -0.36 -13.72
N ASP A 149 2.51 -0.07 -14.97
CA ASP A 149 1.80 -0.44 -16.19
C ASP A 149 1.44 -1.93 -16.21
N TYR A 150 0.14 -2.23 -16.10
CA TYR A 150 -0.41 -3.59 -16.05
C TYR A 150 0.03 -4.41 -17.25
N HIS A 151 0.07 -3.82 -18.45
CA HIS A 151 0.48 -4.51 -19.67
C HIS A 151 1.96 -4.90 -19.60
N LYS A 152 2.83 -3.98 -19.16
CA LYS A 152 4.26 -4.29 -18.99
C LYS A 152 4.51 -5.32 -17.91
N ASN A 153 3.71 -5.33 -16.84
CA ASN A 153 3.80 -6.34 -15.81
C ASN A 153 3.33 -7.70 -16.33
N TYR A 154 2.27 -7.74 -17.14
CA TYR A 154 1.83 -8.95 -17.82
C TYR A 154 2.92 -9.50 -18.75
N ASP A 155 3.52 -8.65 -19.58
CA ASP A 155 4.58 -9.04 -20.51
C ASP A 155 5.82 -9.56 -19.75
N THR A 156 6.18 -8.90 -18.65
CA THR A 156 7.26 -9.35 -17.76
C THR A 156 6.93 -10.69 -17.11
N PHE A 157 5.70 -10.88 -16.65
CA PHE A 157 5.26 -12.15 -16.05
C PHE A 157 5.29 -13.28 -17.08
N LYS A 158 4.79 -13.01 -18.29
CA LYS A 158 4.85 -13.94 -19.42
C LYS A 158 6.28 -14.31 -19.74
N TYR A 159 7.19 -13.34 -19.84
CA TYR A 159 8.61 -13.57 -20.13
C TYR A 159 9.24 -14.58 -19.15
N HIS A 160 9.00 -14.40 -17.84
CA HIS A 160 9.61 -15.25 -16.80
C HIS A 160 8.86 -16.56 -16.51
N PHE A 161 7.55 -16.62 -16.74
CA PHE A 161 6.71 -17.72 -16.25
C PHE A 161 5.87 -18.45 -17.30
N GLN A 162 5.95 -18.08 -18.59
CA GLN A 162 5.17 -18.73 -19.66
C GLN A 162 5.35 -20.25 -19.75
N THR A 163 6.44 -20.79 -19.22
CA THR A 163 6.74 -22.23 -19.19
C THR A 163 6.06 -22.97 -18.03
N LYS A 164 5.53 -22.25 -17.03
CA LYS A 164 4.78 -22.83 -15.91
C LYS A 164 3.31 -23.04 -16.30
N GLU A 165 2.73 -24.14 -15.85
CA GLU A 165 1.28 -24.37 -15.97
C GLU A 165 0.51 -23.29 -15.17
N ASP A 166 -0.66 -22.88 -15.68
CA ASP A 166 -1.54 -21.88 -15.06
C ASP A 166 -0.91 -20.48 -14.80
N TRP A 167 0.16 -20.10 -15.51
CA TRP A 167 0.83 -18.81 -15.27
C TRP A 167 -0.09 -17.60 -15.43
N GLU A 168 -0.99 -17.60 -16.43
CA GLU A 168 -1.97 -16.52 -16.64
C GLU A 168 -2.95 -16.41 -15.47
N LYS A 169 -3.44 -17.57 -15.00
CA LYS A 169 -4.34 -17.65 -13.84
C LYS A 169 -3.65 -17.16 -12.57
N ASN A 170 -2.38 -17.52 -12.37
CA ASN A 170 -1.58 -17.04 -11.24
C ASN A 170 -1.38 -15.53 -11.29
N PHE A 171 -1.15 -14.95 -12.47
CA PHE A 171 -1.08 -13.50 -12.65
C PHE A 171 -2.41 -12.80 -12.30
N SER A 172 -3.53 -13.30 -12.84
CA SER A 172 -4.85 -12.75 -12.53
C SER A 172 -5.19 -12.85 -11.05
N ASN A 173 -4.89 -13.98 -10.41
CA ASN A 173 -5.12 -14.17 -8.97
C ASN A 173 -4.27 -13.22 -8.13
N LEU A 174 -3.00 -13.02 -8.49
CA LEU A 174 -2.11 -12.08 -7.80
C LEU A 174 -2.70 -10.67 -7.79
N TYR A 175 -3.12 -10.17 -8.96
CA TYR A 175 -3.73 -8.85 -9.07
C TYR A 175 -5.06 -8.76 -8.34
N SER A 176 -5.88 -9.81 -8.39
CA SER A 176 -7.12 -9.88 -7.61
C SER A 176 -6.86 -9.74 -6.10
N TYR A 177 -5.81 -10.38 -5.56
CA TYR A 177 -5.41 -10.20 -4.16
C TYR A 177 -4.93 -8.77 -3.88
N ILE A 178 -4.10 -8.19 -4.75
CA ILE A 178 -3.63 -6.80 -4.58
C ILE A 178 -4.82 -5.84 -4.51
N ASP A 179 -5.78 -5.97 -5.44
CA ASP A 179 -6.98 -5.14 -5.48
C ASP A 179 -7.85 -5.34 -4.24
N PHE A 180 -8.08 -6.60 -3.85
CA PHE A 180 -8.83 -6.93 -2.65
C PHE A 180 -8.22 -6.34 -1.39
N TYR A 181 -6.92 -6.55 -1.13
CA TYR A 181 -6.26 -6.01 0.06
C TYR A 181 -6.21 -4.49 0.05
N THR A 182 -6.02 -3.87 -1.12
CA THR A 182 -6.06 -2.40 -1.26
C THR A 182 -7.43 -1.85 -0.86
N ALA A 183 -8.50 -2.41 -1.42
CA ALA A 183 -9.87 -1.95 -1.18
C ALA A 183 -10.32 -2.23 0.26
N SER A 184 -10.05 -3.43 0.76
CA SER A 184 -10.43 -3.84 2.12
C SER A 184 -9.74 -2.99 3.20
N ILE A 185 -8.45 -2.67 3.06
CA ILE A 185 -7.75 -1.79 4.01
C ILE A 185 -8.38 -0.39 4.04
N GLN A 186 -8.70 0.18 2.88
CA GLN A 186 -9.35 1.50 2.80
C GLN A 186 -10.75 1.50 3.42
N GLU A 187 -11.51 0.42 3.18
CA GLU A 187 -12.85 0.24 3.75
C GLU A 187 -12.79 0.14 5.28
N ILE A 188 -11.90 -0.69 5.81
CA ILE A 188 -11.72 -0.90 7.25
C ILE A 188 -11.24 0.39 7.92
N GLN A 189 -10.30 1.12 7.30
CA GLN A 189 -9.86 2.43 7.80
C GLN A 189 -11.01 3.42 7.89
N SER A 190 -11.83 3.50 6.84
CA SER A 190 -13.00 4.40 6.80
C SER A 190 -14.03 4.04 7.88
N LYS A 191 -14.33 2.74 8.03
CA LYS A 191 -15.22 2.22 9.07
C LYS A 191 -14.68 2.49 10.48
N ASN A 192 -13.38 2.36 10.71
CA ASN A 192 -12.75 2.64 12.01
C ASN A 192 -12.83 4.12 12.38
N ILE A 193 -12.55 5.02 11.42
CA ILE A 193 -12.70 6.47 11.64
C ILE A 193 -14.15 6.81 12.01
N TYR A 194 -15.13 6.20 11.34
CA TYR A 194 -16.54 6.38 11.66
C TYR A 194 -16.88 5.85 13.06
N HIS A 195 -16.45 4.63 13.39
CA HIS A 195 -16.64 4.02 14.71
C HIS A 195 -16.12 4.91 15.83
N ILE A 196 -14.87 5.38 15.73
CA ILE A 196 -14.26 6.26 16.74
C ILE A 196 -15.06 7.56 16.91
N LYS A 197 -15.50 8.18 15.81
CA LYS A 197 -16.30 9.41 15.86
C LYS A 197 -17.66 9.19 16.51
N ASP A 198 -18.37 8.12 16.15
CA ASP A 198 -19.67 7.79 16.74
C ASP A 198 -19.53 7.44 18.22
N LYS A 199 -18.51 6.65 18.58
CA LYS A 199 -18.19 6.28 19.96
C LYS A 199 -17.93 7.51 20.82
N TYR A 200 -17.08 8.42 20.35
CA TYR A 200 -16.79 9.66 21.06
C TYR A 200 -18.03 10.53 21.24
N LYS A 201 -18.87 10.66 20.20
CA LYS A 201 -20.13 11.41 20.30
C LYS A 201 -21.06 10.82 21.38
N ARG A 202 -21.20 9.50 21.43
CA ARG A 202 -22.02 8.82 22.45
C ARG A 202 -21.46 9.01 23.86
N GLN A 203 -20.14 8.97 24.02
CA GLN A 203 -19.49 9.26 25.30
C GLN A 203 -19.77 10.70 25.76
N GLN A 204 -19.73 11.67 24.85
CA GLN A 204 -20.13 13.06 25.15
C GLN A 204 -21.60 13.15 25.60
N GLU A 205 -22.52 12.48 24.90
CA GLU A 205 -23.94 12.43 25.31
C GLU A 205 -24.10 11.85 26.72
N ILE A 206 -23.37 10.78 27.05
CA ILE A 206 -23.40 10.17 28.39
C ILE A 206 -22.84 11.15 29.43
N ASN A 207 -21.71 11.80 29.15
CA ASN A 207 -21.12 12.81 30.03
C ASN A 207 -22.10 13.97 30.31
N ASP A 208 -22.79 14.47 29.30
CA ASP A 208 -23.79 15.53 29.45
C ASP A 208 -24.96 15.07 30.35
N LEU A 209 -25.38 13.80 30.23
CA LEU A 209 -26.40 13.23 31.10
C LEU A 209 -25.90 13.09 32.56
N CYS A 210 -24.68 12.61 32.76
CA CYS A 210 -24.06 12.55 34.09
C CYS A 210 -23.97 13.94 34.73
N GLN A 211 -23.55 14.97 33.97
CA GLN A 211 -23.53 16.35 34.46
C GLN A 211 -24.93 16.87 34.81
N LYS A 212 -25.95 16.54 34.00
CA LYS A 212 -27.34 16.89 34.30
C LYS A 212 -27.82 16.22 35.59
N LEU A 213 -27.48 14.95 35.80
CA LEU A 213 -27.80 14.21 37.02
C LEU A 213 -27.16 14.90 38.24
N THR A 214 -25.84 15.11 38.21
CA THR A 214 -25.10 15.79 39.30
C THR A 214 -25.68 17.17 39.60
N LYS A 215 -26.02 17.96 38.58
CA LYS A 215 -26.64 19.27 38.74
C LYS A 215 -28.03 19.20 39.39
N LEU A 216 -28.82 18.17 39.08
CA LEU A 216 -30.12 17.96 39.73
C LEU A 216 -29.93 17.51 41.19
N CYS A 217 -28.98 16.63 41.48
CA CYS A 217 -28.61 16.25 42.84
C CYS A 217 -28.25 17.49 43.67
N SER A 218 -27.38 18.37 43.15
CA SER A 218 -27.01 19.61 43.85
C SER A 218 -28.21 20.55 44.04
N LYS A 219 -29.13 20.62 43.07
CA LYS A 219 -30.35 21.43 43.20
C LYS A 219 -31.26 20.90 44.30
N GLN A 220 -31.47 19.58 44.37
CA GLN A 220 -32.30 18.96 45.39
C GLN A 220 -31.70 19.18 46.79
N ILE A 221 -30.39 18.97 46.96
CA ILE A 221 -29.67 19.28 48.21
C ILE A 221 -29.88 20.74 48.61
N ASN A 222 -29.72 21.68 47.68
CA ASN A 222 -29.91 23.10 47.94
C ASN A 222 -31.35 23.48 48.32
N ILE A 223 -32.36 22.75 47.83
CA ILE A 223 -33.75 22.94 48.22
C ILE A 223 -33.94 22.50 49.69
N TYR A 224 -33.47 21.29 50.03
CA TYR A 224 -33.57 20.79 51.40
C TYR A 224 -32.76 21.62 52.41
N LEU A 225 -31.60 22.14 52.01
CA LEU A 225 -30.85 23.11 52.82
C LEU A 225 -31.65 24.39 53.14
N LYS A 226 -32.53 24.82 52.23
CA LYS A 226 -33.38 26.01 52.44
C LYS A 226 -34.60 25.71 53.29
N ILE A 227 -35.19 24.52 53.14
CA ILE A 227 -36.42 24.12 53.83
C ILE A 227 -36.12 23.66 55.26
N ASP A 228 -35.14 22.77 55.43
CA ASP A 228 -34.86 22.09 56.71
C ASP A 228 -33.66 22.69 57.45
N GLY A 229 -32.86 23.52 56.77
CA GLY A 229 -31.65 24.12 57.32
C GLY A 229 -30.42 23.19 57.29
N ARG A 230 -29.24 23.77 57.56
CA ARG A 230 -27.94 23.07 57.44
C ARG A 230 -27.79 21.85 58.36
N GLU A 231 -28.44 21.87 59.52
CA GLU A 231 -28.31 20.81 60.52
C GLU A 231 -29.20 19.60 60.18
N ASN A 232 -30.31 19.81 59.46
CA ASN A 232 -31.34 18.78 59.30
C ASN A 232 -31.60 18.35 57.85
N TYR A 233 -31.03 18.99 56.82
CA TYR A 233 -31.32 18.63 55.42
C TYR A 233 -31.01 17.16 55.06
N LEU A 234 -30.05 16.53 55.75
CA LEU A 234 -29.70 15.11 55.58
C LEU A 234 -30.68 14.15 56.27
N SER A 235 -31.64 14.66 57.05
CA SER A 235 -32.75 13.83 57.57
C SER A 235 -33.63 13.31 56.44
N ASN A 236 -33.69 14.04 55.32
CA ASN A 236 -34.37 13.59 54.11
C ASN A 236 -33.52 12.57 53.34
N LYS A 237 -34.11 11.41 53.04
CA LYS A 237 -33.41 10.31 52.36
C LYS A 237 -33.02 10.62 50.91
N TRP A 238 -33.80 11.40 50.19
CA TRP A 238 -33.45 11.83 48.83
C TRP A 238 -32.28 12.83 48.84
N ALA A 239 -32.25 13.74 49.81
CA ALA A 239 -31.10 14.63 50.02
C ALA A 239 -29.84 13.85 50.38
N GLN A 240 -29.96 12.84 51.26
CA GLN A 240 -28.86 11.96 51.66
C GLN A 240 -28.29 11.20 50.44
N LEU A 241 -29.15 10.59 49.62
CA LEU A 241 -28.76 9.89 48.39
C LEU A 241 -27.94 10.80 47.46
N CYS A 242 -28.46 11.99 47.18
CA CYS A 242 -27.78 12.98 46.33
C CYS A 242 -26.44 13.45 46.91
N ASN A 243 -26.39 13.65 48.23
CA ASN A 243 -25.18 14.10 48.92
C ASN A 243 -24.08 13.03 48.91
N ASN A 244 -24.46 11.75 48.95
CA ASN A 244 -23.52 10.63 48.86
C ASN A 244 -23.04 10.37 47.42
N PHE A 245 -23.92 10.57 46.43
CA PHE A 245 -23.60 10.32 45.02
C PHE A 245 -22.54 11.26 44.45
N ILE A 246 -22.65 12.57 44.74
CA ILE A 246 -21.80 13.59 44.09
C ILE A 246 -20.30 13.36 44.37
N PRO A 247 -19.84 13.13 45.61
CA PRO A 247 -18.43 12.86 45.91
C PRO A 247 -17.93 11.62 45.17
N VAL A 248 -18.66 10.51 45.25
CA VAL A 248 -18.27 9.23 44.61
C VAL A 248 -18.05 9.41 43.11
N TYR A 249 -18.94 10.14 42.44
CA TYR A 249 -18.80 10.42 41.01
C TYR A 249 -17.54 11.25 40.69
N TYR A 250 -17.27 12.32 41.44
CA TYR A 250 -16.11 13.17 41.20
C TYR A 250 -14.79 12.52 41.62
N ASP A 251 -14.79 11.70 42.67
CA ASP A 251 -13.63 10.94 43.12
C ASP A 251 -13.14 10.00 42.01
N TYR A 252 -14.06 9.30 41.34
CA TYR A 252 -13.72 8.46 40.20
C TYR A 252 -13.16 9.24 39.01
N LEU A 253 -13.73 10.41 38.68
CA LEU A 253 -13.17 11.26 37.63
C LEU A 253 -11.76 11.76 37.98
N GLN A 254 -11.54 12.12 39.25
CA GLN A 254 -10.25 12.55 39.74
C GLN A 254 -9.22 11.42 39.73
N GLU A 255 -9.63 10.18 40.06
CA GLU A 255 -8.81 8.98 39.96
C GLU A 255 -8.35 8.76 38.52
N CYS A 256 -9.27 8.79 37.54
CA CYS A 256 -8.94 8.68 36.12
C CYS A 256 -7.93 9.75 35.70
N GLN A 257 -8.13 11.00 36.14
CA GLN A 257 -7.21 12.11 35.82
C GLN A 257 -5.82 11.90 36.43
N ASN A 258 -5.74 11.45 37.68
CA ASN A 258 -4.48 11.21 38.38
C ASN A 258 -3.68 10.08 37.73
N ASN A 259 -4.37 9.03 37.29
CA ASN A 259 -3.76 7.86 36.65
C ASN A 259 -3.50 8.06 35.14
N LYS A 260 -3.94 9.19 34.56
CA LYS A 260 -3.92 9.46 33.10
C LYS A 260 -4.67 8.40 32.28
N GLU A 261 -5.75 7.89 32.85
CA GLU A 261 -6.61 6.89 32.23
C GLU A 261 -7.84 7.54 31.60
N LEU A 262 -8.38 6.88 30.58
CA LEU A 262 -9.65 7.27 29.99
C LEU A 262 -10.79 6.79 30.90
N THR A 263 -11.83 7.63 31.02
CA THR A 263 -13.02 7.29 31.80
C THR A 263 -13.69 6.02 31.26
N ASP A 264 -13.74 4.97 32.08
CA ASP A 264 -14.52 3.78 31.81
C ASP A 264 -15.98 4.00 32.25
N PHE A 265 -16.89 4.05 31.28
CA PHE A 265 -18.31 4.22 31.56
C PHE A 265 -18.96 2.98 32.17
N ARG A 266 -18.34 1.79 32.09
CA ARG A 266 -18.87 0.59 32.75
C ARG A 266 -18.75 0.72 34.26
N ILE A 267 -17.64 1.27 34.76
CA ILE A 267 -17.47 1.63 36.17
C ILE A 267 -18.54 2.65 36.60
N ILE A 268 -18.77 3.69 35.80
CA ILE A 268 -19.85 4.67 36.07
C ILE A 268 -21.21 3.97 36.15
N SER A 269 -21.52 3.07 35.21
CA SER A 269 -22.78 2.33 35.23
C SER A 269 -22.92 1.48 36.50
N ASP A 270 -21.95 0.62 36.77
CA ASP A 270 -22.12 -0.50 37.70
C ASP A 270 -21.72 -0.17 39.13
N GLU A 271 -20.72 0.68 39.33
CA GLU A 271 -20.20 1.04 40.64
C GLU A 271 -20.77 2.35 41.17
N ILE A 272 -21.23 3.26 40.29
CA ILE A 272 -21.71 4.59 40.70
C ILE A 272 -23.23 4.74 40.50
N ILE A 273 -23.73 4.48 39.29
CA ILE A 273 -25.14 4.68 38.97
C ILE A 273 -26.01 3.50 39.47
N LEU A 274 -25.51 2.26 39.47
CA LEU A 274 -26.28 1.12 40.00
C LEU A 274 -26.63 1.30 41.48
N PRO A 275 -25.66 1.62 42.37
CA PRO A 275 -25.97 1.78 43.77
C PRO A 275 -26.91 2.97 44.01
N PHE A 276 -26.71 4.07 43.28
CA PHE A 276 -27.61 5.23 43.30
C PHE A 276 -29.07 4.83 42.98
N LEU A 277 -29.27 4.04 41.92
CA LEU A 277 -30.61 3.59 41.53
C LEU A 277 -31.20 2.57 42.52
N LYS A 278 -30.38 1.69 43.10
CA LYS A 278 -30.84 0.71 44.10
C LYS A 278 -31.30 1.41 45.37
N GLU A 279 -30.48 2.30 45.92
CA GLU A 279 -30.83 3.09 47.10
C GLU A 279 -32.04 3.99 46.82
N GLY A 280 -32.09 4.62 45.65
CA GLY A 280 -33.24 5.40 45.22
C GLY A 280 -34.54 4.58 45.09
N ASP A 281 -34.48 3.32 44.63
CA ASP A 281 -35.64 2.43 44.57
C ASP A 281 -36.11 2.01 45.97
N GLU A 282 -35.20 1.80 46.91
CA GLU A 282 -35.55 1.55 48.32
C GLU A 282 -36.27 2.75 48.94
N ILE A 283 -35.75 3.96 48.74
CA ILE A 283 -36.39 5.20 49.21
C ILE A 283 -37.77 5.35 48.58
N ARG A 284 -37.88 5.11 47.26
CA ARG A 284 -39.17 5.16 46.54
C ARG A 284 -40.19 4.19 47.11
N LYS A 285 -39.80 2.94 47.44
CA LYS A 285 -40.72 1.94 48.00
C LYS A 285 -41.25 2.34 49.37
N GLN A 286 -40.44 3.02 50.18
CA GLN A 286 -40.79 3.38 51.55
C GLN A 286 -41.51 4.73 51.65
N TYR A 287 -41.11 5.72 50.85
CA TYR A 287 -41.55 7.12 50.99
C TYR A 287 -42.22 7.69 49.73
N GLY A 288 -42.16 6.98 48.60
CA GLY A 288 -42.59 7.50 47.31
C GLY A 288 -41.61 8.50 46.69
N PHE A 289 -42.04 9.14 45.60
CA PHE A 289 -41.33 10.27 45.01
C PHE A 289 -41.71 11.58 45.71
N ASP A 290 -40.72 12.44 45.95
CA ASP A 290 -40.96 13.79 46.41
C ASP A 290 -41.33 14.75 45.26
N GLU A 291 -41.70 15.98 45.62
CA GLU A 291 -41.92 17.07 44.66
C GLU A 291 -40.61 17.71 44.15
N TYR A 292 -39.46 17.33 44.71
CA TYR A 292 -38.14 17.94 44.47
C TYR A 292 -37.26 17.11 43.54
N PHE A 293 -37.84 16.64 42.44
CA PHE A 293 -37.16 16.00 41.32
C PHE A 293 -36.73 14.53 41.51
N SER A 294 -37.15 13.84 42.58
CA SER A 294 -36.74 12.44 42.81
C SER A 294 -37.08 11.49 41.66
N GLU A 295 -38.26 11.62 41.06
CA GLU A 295 -38.61 10.83 39.87
C GLU A 295 -37.68 11.10 38.68
N LYS A 296 -37.34 12.38 38.45
CA LYS A 296 -36.44 12.78 37.36
C LYS A 296 -35.02 12.26 37.57
N LEU A 297 -34.56 12.20 38.81
CA LEU A 297 -33.25 11.65 39.17
C LEU A 297 -33.14 10.16 38.84
N ILE A 298 -34.13 9.37 39.24
CA ILE A 298 -34.17 7.93 38.93
C ILE A 298 -34.25 7.71 37.42
N ASN A 299 -35.10 8.45 36.72
CA ASN A 299 -35.24 8.33 35.28
C ASN A 299 -33.94 8.68 34.53
N LEU A 300 -33.22 9.73 34.96
CA LEU A 300 -31.93 10.10 34.39
C LEU A 300 -30.85 9.06 34.67
N GLY A 301 -30.77 8.52 35.89
CA GLY A 301 -29.83 7.44 36.21
C GLY A 301 -30.07 6.20 35.34
N ALA A 302 -31.34 5.82 35.15
CA ALA A 302 -31.70 4.71 34.27
C ALA A 302 -31.37 5.02 32.78
N GLU A 303 -31.59 6.25 32.33
CA GLU A 303 -31.23 6.69 30.97
C GLU A 303 -29.73 6.61 30.72
N ILE A 304 -28.91 7.07 31.68
CA ILE A 304 -27.44 6.98 31.62
C ILE A 304 -27.02 5.53 31.44
N ARG A 305 -27.50 4.61 32.29
CA ARG A 305 -27.17 3.17 32.14
C ARG A 305 -27.59 2.61 30.79
N LYS A 306 -28.78 2.96 30.30
CA LYS A 306 -29.26 2.52 28.99
C LYS A 306 -28.36 3.01 27.85
N LYS A 307 -27.88 4.25 27.93
CA LYS A 307 -26.95 4.84 26.95
C LYS A 307 -25.57 4.17 27.00
N ILE A 308 -25.07 3.86 28.20
CA ILE A 308 -23.81 3.12 28.40
C ILE A 308 -23.92 1.70 27.83
N PHE A 309 -25.02 0.99 28.12
CA PHE A 309 -25.28 -0.33 27.55
C PHE A 309 -25.31 -0.29 26.02
N ASN A 310 -25.97 0.70 25.43
CA ASN A 310 -26.00 0.87 23.98
C ASN A 310 -24.58 1.13 23.42
N LEU A 311 -23.78 1.99 24.05
CA LEU A 311 -22.40 2.24 23.67
C LEU A 311 -21.59 0.93 23.63
N GLU A 312 -21.68 0.15 24.70
CA GLU A 312 -21.04 -1.15 24.82
C GLU A 312 -21.48 -2.11 23.72
N TYR A 313 -22.79 -2.24 23.51
CA TYR A 313 -23.35 -3.13 22.48
C TYR A 313 -22.80 -2.80 21.08
N PHE A 314 -22.81 -1.52 20.67
CA PHE A 314 -22.29 -1.12 19.36
C PHE A 314 -20.77 -1.33 19.24
N SER A 315 -20.02 -1.10 20.32
CA SER A 315 -18.58 -1.38 20.36
C SER A 315 -18.26 -2.86 20.20
N LEU A 316 -18.97 -3.74 20.90
CA LEU A 316 -18.81 -5.18 20.76
C LEU A 316 -19.22 -5.67 19.36
N GLN A 317 -20.31 -5.12 18.79
CA GLN A 317 -20.73 -5.44 17.43
C GLN A 317 -19.65 -5.05 16.40
N TYR A 318 -19.03 -3.89 16.55
CA TYR A 318 -17.92 -3.47 15.69
C TYR A 318 -16.69 -4.36 15.88
N ALA A 319 -16.35 -4.73 17.12
CA ALA A 319 -15.25 -5.64 17.43
C ALA A 319 -15.42 -7.00 16.74
N GLU A 320 -16.61 -7.59 16.81
CA GLU A 320 -16.91 -8.89 16.16
C GLU A 320 -16.83 -8.80 14.63
N ASN A 321 -17.21 -7.66 14.04
CA ASN A 321 -17.00 -7.43 12.62
C ASN A 321 -15.49 -7.42 12.28
N ILE A 322 -14.67 -6.70 13.06
CA ILE A 322 -13.22 -6.66 12.87
C ILE A 322 -12.61 -8.05 13.01
N LYS A 323 -13.02 -8.83 14.01
CA LYS A 323 -12.59 -10.21 14.18
C LYS A 323 -12.93 -11.08 12.96
N THR A 324 -14.14 -10.94 12.43
CA THR A 324 -14.56 -11.68 11.23
C THR A 324 -13.66 -11.35 10.02
N TYR A 325 -13.28 -10.08 9.83
CA TYR A 325 -12.33 -9.70 8.78
C TYR A 325 -10.94 -10.28 9.05
N TYR A 326 -10.47 -10.17 10.29
CA TYR A 326 -9.18 -10.72 10.71
C TYR A 326 -9.10 -12.22 10.42
N ASP A 327 -10.01 -13.02 10.98
CA ASP A 327 -10.01 -14.48 10.86
C ASP A 327 -10.06 -14.95 9.40
N LYS A 328 -10.83 -14.25 8.55
CA LYS A 328 -11.03 -14.64 7.14
C LYS A 328 -9.88 -14.22 6.22
N TYR A 329 -9.22 -13.09 6.49
CA TYR A 329 -8.36 -12.46 5.48
C TYR A 329 -7.00 -11.99 5.97
N TYR A 330 -6.83 -11.69 7.27
CA TYR A 330 -5.60 -11.09 7.81
C TYR A 330 -4.88 -11.98 8.82
N ASP A 331 -5.53 -13.04 9.32
CA ASP A 331 -4.85 -14.10 10.04
C ASP A 331 -3.81 -14.76 9.11
N ASN A 332 -2.62 -15.01 9.64
CA ASN A 332 -1.55 -15.68 8.91
C ASN A 332 -1.88 -17.14 8.58
N LYS A 333 -2.91 -17.70 9.21
CA LYS A 333 -3.47 -19.01 8.92
C LYS A 333 -4.67 -18.97 7.97
N SER A 334 -5.15 -17.79 7.58
CA SER A 334 -6.28 -17.68 6.67
C SER A 334 -5.91 -18.17 5.27
N ASP A 335 -6.85 -18.83 4.60
CA ASP A 335 -6.64 -19.31 3.22
C ASP A 335 -6.25 -18.15 2.27
N SER A 336 -6.86 -16.98 2.47
CA SER A 336 -6.57 -15.78 1.69
C SER A 336 -5.10 -15.33 1.84
N TYR A 337 -4.59 -15.27 3.06
CA TYR A 337 -3.20 -14.90 3.32
C TYR A 337 -2.23 -15.95 2.77
N ILE A 338 -2.49 -17.23 3.06
CA ILE A 338 -1.65 -18.35 2.63
C ILE A 338 -1.56 -18.41 1.10
N ASN A 339 -2.69 -18.26 0.40
CA ASN A 339 -2.71 -18.31 -1.06
C ASN A 339 -1.99 -17.11 -1.69
N PHE A 340 -2.15 -15.92 -1.12
CA PHE A 340 -1.40 -14.75 -1.56
C PHE A 340 0.11 -14.91 -1.33
N GLN A 341 0.50 -15.43 -0.16
CA GLN A 341 1.91 -15.72 0.15
C GLN A 341 2.51 -16.72 -0.83
N LYS A 342 1.82 -17.83 -1.11
CA LYS A 342 2.28 -18.83 -2.09
C LYS A 342 2.50 -18.24 -3.48
N LEU A 343 1.62 -17.34 -3.94
CA LEU A 343 1.80 -16.66 -5.22
C LEU A 343 3.05 -15.79 -5.26
N ILE A 344 3.37 -15.10 -4.14
CA ILE A 344 4.57 -14.28 -4.01
C ILE A 344 5.83 -15.15 -3.91
N ASP A 345 5.80 -16.24 -3.15
CA ASP A 345 6.95 -17.14 -3.03
C ASP A 345 7.31 -17.76 -4.40
N ASN A 346 6.29 -18.09 -5.20
CA ASN A 346 6.45 -18.61 -6.57
C ASN A 346 6.97 -17.57 -7.58
N LEU A 347 6.98 -16.29 -7.21
CA LEU A 347 7.47 -15.17 -8.00
C LEU A 347 8.95 -14.84 -7.77
N SER A 348 9.58 -15.45 -6.77
CA SER A 348 10.99 -15.22 -6.52
C SER A 348 11.83 -15.70 -7.70
N PRO A 349 12.57 -14.80 -8.38
CA PRO A 349 13.48 -15.20 -9.44
C PRO A 349 14.61 -16.04 -8.84
N ASN A 350 14.95 -17.16 -9.50
CA ASN A 350 16.17 -17.92 -9.19
C ASN A 350 17.43 -17.08 -9.43
#